data_AF-A0A0G0L4A5-F1
#
_entry.id   AF-A0A0G0L4A5-F1
#
_cell.length_a   1.000
_cell.length_b   1.000
_cell.length_c   1.000
_cell.angle_alpha   90.00
_cell.angle_beta   90.00
_cell.angle_gamma   90.00
#
_symmetry.space_group_name_H-M   'P 1'
#
loop_
_entity.id
_entity.type
_entity.pdbx_description
1 polymer ?
#
loop_
_entity_poly.entity_id
_entity_poly.type
_entity_poly.pdbx_seq_one_letter_code
_entity_poly.pdbx_strand_id
1 'polypeptide(L)'
;MENGNIFNSPNGNIYNTGELLREIKYFVDEQPAEFYSLIIGTDSQTKRINGVSEIDFVTAIIIYRKKKGARYFWTKKQEIKKAVLRDKIYTETLLSLEYAESIVPEIRGIIPPSKYDLEIHIDVGPFGKTRNMIREVVGMVTGNGYVAKTKPESWGASSVADKHT
;
A
#
# COMPACT_ATOMS: atom_id res chain seq x y z
N MET A 1 6.59 23.49 -7.98
CA MET A 1 7.44 22.71 -7.06
C MET A 1 6.49 21.80 -6.31
N GLU A 2 6.20 20.63 -6.86
CA GLU A 2 5.34 19.66 -6.16
C GLU A 2 6.09 19.15 -4.94
N ASN A 3 5.49 19.30 -3.76
CA ASN A 3 5.96 18.60 -2.57
C ASN A 3 5.84 17.10 -2.86
N GLY A 4 6.94 16.48 -3.28
CA GLY A 4 6.99 15.05 -3.57
C GLY A 4 6.57 14.24 -2.36
N ASN A 5 5.91 13.11 -2.61
CA ASN A 5 5.53 12.17 -1.55
C ASN A 5 6.77 11.75 -0.74
N ILE A 6 6.61 11.74 0.59
CA ILE A 6 7.63 11.32 1.54
C ILE A 6 7.28 9.92 2.05
N PHE A 7 8.27 9.03 2.09
CA PHE A 7 8.15 7.65 2.54
C PHE A 7 9.13 7.38 3.68
N ASN A 8 8.65 6.77 4.75
CA ASN A 8 9.44 6.38 5.91
C ASN A 8 9.82 4.91 5.81
N SER A 9 10.87 4.51 6.53
CA SER A 9 11.31 3.11 6.63
C SER A 9 11.61 2.71 8.09
N PRO A 10 11.74 1.39 8.39
CA PRO A 10 11.85 0.89 9.77
C PRO A 10 13.12 1.32 10.50
N ASN A 11 14.17 1.66 9.75
CA ASN A 11 15.44 2.15 10.28
C ASN A 11 15.45 3.68 10.48
N GLY A 12 14.31 4.36 10.32
CA GLY A 12 14.18 5.81 10.55
C GLY A 12 14.61 6.69 9.38
N ASN A 13 14.95 6.09 8.23
CA ASN A 13 15.25 6.87 7.03
C ASN A 13 13.97 7.41 6.38
N ILE A 14 14.14 8.51 5.66
CA ILE A 14 13.09 9.20 4.93
C ILE A 14 13.51 9.26 3.45
N TYR A 15 12.60 8.89 2.56
CA TYR A 15 12.81 8.78 1.12
C TYR A 15 11.80 9.67 0.38
N ASN A 16 12.25 10.44 -0.59
CA ASN A 16 11.36 10.91 -1.66
C ASN A 16 11.08 9.77 -2.67
N THR A 17 10.18 9.99 -3.62
CA THR A 17 9.84 8.98 -4.65
C THR A 17 11.06 8.43 -5.39
N GLY A 18 12.01 9.29 -5.80
CA GLY A 18 13.21 8.84 -6.52
C GLY A 18 14.14 7.98 -5.65
N GLU A 19 14.27 8.32 -4.36
CA GLU A 19 15.05 7.54 -3.40
C GLU A 19 14.39 6.19 -3.10
N LEU A 20 13.08 6.17 -2.92
CA LEU A 20 12.29 4.95 -2.76
C LEU A 20 12.52 3.99 -3.93
N LEU A 21 12.42 4.49 -5.16
CA LEU A 21 12.62 3.71 -6.38
C LEU A 21 14.03 3.11 -6.46
N ARG A 22 15.06 3.90 -6.10
CA ARG A 22 16.44 3.40 -6.03
C ARG A 22 16.61 2.31 -4.99
N GLU A 23 15.98 2.45 -3.83
CA GLU A 23 16.06 1.47 -2.75
C GLU A 23 15.35 0.15 -3.10
N ILE A 24 14.21 0.23 -3.78
CA ILE A 24 13.50 -0.94 -4.32
C ILE A 24 14.36 -1.63 -5.38
N LYS A 25 14.94 -0.88 -6.32
CA LYS A 25 15.82 -1.42 -7.36
C LYS A 25 17.04 -2.11 -6.74
N TYR A 26 17.69 -1.46 -5.79
CA TYR A 26 18.85 -2.02 -5.08
C TYR A 26 18.48 -3.38 -4.44
N PHE A 27 17.33 -3.45 -3.76
CA PHE A 27 16.85 -4.72 -3.21
C PHE A 27 16.57 -5.78 -4.28
N VAL A 28 16.07 -5.43 -5.46
CA VAL A 28 15.89 -6.40 -6.55
C VAL A 28 17.23 -6.89 -7.11
N ASP A 29 18.18 -5.98 -7.28
CA ASP A 29 19.51 -6.25 -7.86
C ASP A 29 20.41 -7.10 -6.94
N GLU A 30 20.16 -7.11 -5.63
CA GLU A 30 20.87 -8.00 -4.68
C GLU A 30 20.70 -9.49 -5.02
N GLN A 31 19.51 -9.88 -5.53
CA GLN A 31 19.24 -11.26 -5.96
C GLN A 31 18.39 -11.25 -7.24
N PRO A 32 19.01 -11.03 -8.40
CA PRO A 32 18.29 -10.81 -9.66
C PRO A 32 17.67 -12.09 -10.22
N ALA A 33 18.07 -13.27 -9.74
CA ALA A 33 17.49 -14.56 -10.14
C ALA A 33 16.12 -14.84 -9.49
N GLU A 34 15.76 -14.08 -8.45
CA GLU A 34 14.53 -14.29 -7.69
C GLU A 34 13.34 -13.57 -8.31
N PHE A 35 12.15 -13.95 -7.83
CA PHE A 35 10.89 -13.31 -8.16
C PHE A 35 10.32 -12.58 -6.94
N TYR A 36 9.71 -11.42 -7.18
CA TYR A 36 9.28 -10.49 -6.15
C TYR A 36 7.78 -10.22 -6.21
N SER A 37 7.23 -9.69 -5.12
CA SER A 37 5.88 -9.12 -5.10
C SER A 37 5.99 -7.67 -4.65
N LEU A 38 5.56 -6.75 -5.52
CA LEU A 38 5.34 -5.36 -5.17
C LEU A 38 3.91 -5.23 -4.65
N ILE A 39 3.78 -4.99 -3.36
CA ILE A 39 2.51 -4.93 -2.65
C ILE A 39 2.27 -3.49 -2.23
N ILE A 40 1.09 -2.95 -2.55
CA ILE A 40 0.65 -1.64 -2.11
C ILE A 40 -0.69 -1.79 -1.39
N GLY A 41 -0.86 -1.14 -0.25
CA GLY A 41 -2.14 -1.13 0.43
C GLY A 41 -2.19 -0.04 1.49
N THR A 42 -3.38 0.50 1.72
CA THR A 42 -3.65 1.51 2.73
C THR A 42 -4.53 0.93 3.83
N ASP A 43 -4.17 1.18 5.08
CA ASP A 43 -5.03 0.95 6.25
C ASP A 43 -5.36 2.28 6.93
N SER A 44 -6.36 2.30 7.81
CA SER A 44 -6.64 3.50 8.59
C SER A 44 -7.09 3.30 10.05
N GLN A 45 -6.54 4.12 10.95
CA GLN A 45 -7.06 4.29 12.32
C GLN A 45 -7.96 5.50 12.41
N THR A 46 -8.97 5.36 13.26
CA THR A 46 -9.71 6.51 13.76
C THR A 46 -9.18 6.89 15.15
N LYS A 47 -8.79 8.15 15.31
CA LYS A 47 -8.42 8.77 16.58
C LYS A 47 -9.45 9.80 16.98
N ARG A 48 -9.63 10.00 18.28
CA ARG A 48 -10.44 11.10 18.82
C ARG A 48 -9.53 12.01 19.63
N ILE A 49 -9.33 13.22 19.13
CA ILE A 49 -8.50 14.24 19.78
C ILE A 49 -9.38 15.45 20.05
N ASN A 50 -9.49 15.87 21.32
CA ASN A 50 -10.29 17.02 21.74
C ASN A 50 -11.75 17.00 21.24
N GLY A 51 -12.36 15.80 21.15
CA GLY A 51 -13.73 15.61 20.67
C GLY A 51 -13.89 15.58 19.14
N VAL A 52 -12.81 15.83 18.39
CA VAL A 52 -12.78 15.77 16.93
C VAL A 52 -12.35 14.37 16.47
N SER A 53 -13.01 13.85 15.43
CA SER A 53 -12.66 12.57 14.81
C SER A 53 -11.62 12.81 13.73
N GLU A 54 -10.46 12.18 13.89
CA GLU A 54 -9.36 12.19 12.92
C GLU A 54 -9.15 10.78 12.39
N ILE A 55 -8.78 10.66 11.12
CA ILE A 55 -8.48 9.40 10.47
C ILE A 55 -7.07 9.48 9.91
N ASP A 56 -6.21 8.59 10.38
CA ASP A 56 -4.86 8.40 9.85
C ASP A 56 -4.91 7.29 8.81
N PHE A 57 -4.65 7.64 7.55
CA PHE A 57 -4.45 6.69 6.47
C PHE A 57 -2.96 6.42 6.31
N VAL A 58 -2.56 5.15 6.36
CA VAL A 58 -1.18 4.72 6.20
C VAL A 58 -1.07 3.84 4.97
N THR A 59 -0.41 4.34 3.93
CA THR A 59 -0.13 3.55 2.72
C THR A 59 1.21 2.86 2.88
N ALA A 60 1.20 1.53 2.83
CA ALA A 60 2.38 0.68 2.79
C ALA A 60 2.78 0.37 1.34
N ILE A 61 4.08 0.45 1.05
CA ILE A 61 4.70 -0.02 -0.19
C ILE A 61 5.74 -1.06 0.20
N ILE A 62 5.57 -2.28 -0.28
CA ILE A 62 6.38 -3.43 0.15
C ILE A 62 6.94 -4.10 -1.10
N ILE A 63 8.24 -4.35 -1.09
CA ILE A 63 8.89 -5.24 -2.05
C ILE A 63 9.29 -6.52 -1.33
N TYR A 64 8.58 -7.60 -1.61
CA TYR A 64 8.76 -8.89 -0.96
C TYR A 64 9.51 -9.86 -1.87
N ARG A 65 10.63 -10.40 -1.39
CA ARG A 65 11.35 -11.51 -2.03
C ARG A 65 10.87 -12.81 -1.40
N LYS A 66 10.21 -13.66 -2.19
CA LYS A 66 9.51 -14.85 -1.68
C LYS A 66 10.40 -15.71 -0.78
N LYS A 67 9.98 -15.89 0.48
CA LYS A 67 10.70 -16.63 1.55
C LYS A 67 12.11 -16.12 1.90
N LYS A 68 12.52 -14.94 1.41
CA LYS A 68 13.87 -14.38 1.56
C LYS A 68 13.89 -12.95 2.10
N GLY A 69 12.77 -12.49 2.64
CA GLY A 69 12.63 -11.19 3.30
C GLY A 69 11.89 -10.15 2.45
N ALA A 70 11.66 -8.98 3.04
CA ALA A 70 11.01 -7.85 2.41
C ALA A 70 11.70 -6.55 2.80
N ARG A 71 11.53 -5.52 1.97
CA ARG A 71 11.65 -4.14 2.42
C ARG A 71 10.28 -3.48 2.33
N TYR A 72 10.00 -2.61 3.28
CA TYR A 72 8.74 -1.89 3.29
C TYR A 72 8.95 -0.43 3.67
N PHE A 73 8.05 0.38 3.15
CA PHE A 73 8.01 1.82 3.33
C PHE A 73 6.58 2.22 3.62
N TRP A 74 6.39 3.35 4.27
CA TRP A 74 5.06 3.89 4.47
C TRP A 74 5.00 5.40 4.38
N THR A 75 3.84 5.89 3.98
CA THR A 75 3.50 7.31 4.04
C THR A 75 2.16 7.48 4.73
N LYS A 76 1.90 8.69 5.24
CA LYS A 76 0.73 8.99 6.05
C LYS A 76 -0.03 10.17 5.48
N LYS A 77 -1.36 10.05 5.50
CA LYS A 77 -2.28 11.15 5.21
C LYS A 77 -3.32 11.22 6.33
N GLN A 78 -3.51 12.40 6.89
CA GLN A 78 -4.50 12.62 7.95
C GLN A 78 -5.72 13.34 7.37
N GLU A 79 -6.91 12.91 7.79
CA GLU A 79 -8.17 13.57 7.44
C GLU A 79 -9.04 13.81 8.67
N ILE A 80 -9.57 15.03 8.79
CA ILE A 80 -10.53 15.38 9.85
C ILE A 80 -11.94 15.10 9.32
N LYS A 81 -12.46 13.90 9.58
CA LYS A 81 -13.80 13.48 9.19
C LYS A 81 -14.34 12.42 10.15
N LYS A 82 -15.67 12.36 10.25
CA LYS A 82 -16.36 11.26 10.94
C LYS A 82 -16.06 9.94 10.23
N ALA A 83 -15.53 8.96 10.98
CA ALA A 83 -15.27 7.63 10.46
C ALA A 83 -16.56 6.85 10.17
N VAL A 84 -16.75 6.47 8.91
CA VAL A 84 -17.76 5.52 8.46
C VAL A 84 -17.00 4.36 7.82
N LEU A 85 -17.26 3.13 8.25
CA LEU A 85 -16.51 1.94 7.80
C LEU A 85 -16.44 1.83 6.27
N ARG A 86 -17.57 2.08 5.60
CA ARG A 86 -17.65 2.01 4.14
C ARG A 86 -16.77 3.08 3.48
N ASP A 87 -16.87 4.33 3.93
CA ASP A 87 -16.03 5.43 3.46
C ASP A 87 -14.55 5.13 3.66
N LYS A 88 -14.16 4.63 4.85
CA LYS A 88 -12.77 4.26 5.15
C LYS A 88 -12.21 3.28 4.12
N ILE A 89 -12.91 2.17 3.89
CA ILE A 89 -12.45 1.12 2.97
C ILE A 89 -12.37 1.62 1.53
N TYR A 90 -13.29 2.47 1.09
CA TYR A 90 -13.16 3.10 -0.22
C TYR A 90 -11.98 4.05 -0.30
N THR A 91 -11.79 4.91 0.71
CA THR A 91 -10.65 5.83 0.75
C THR A 91 -9.33 5.07 0.79
N GLU A 92 -9.23 3.99 1.57
CA GLU A 92 -8.09 3.08 1.59
C GLU A 92 -7.80 2.51 0.19
N THR A 93 -8.85 2.01 -0.49
CA THR A 93 -8.72 1.46 -1.85
C THR A 93 -8.26 2.53 -2.85
N LEU A 94 -8.84 3.73 -2.78
CA LEU A 94 -8.51 4.85 -3.67
C LEU A 94 -7.08 5.34 -3.45
N LEU A 95 -6.65 5.52 -2.20
CA LEU A 95 -5.28 5.91 -1.88
C LEU A 95 -4.28 4.85 -2.35
N SER A 96 -4.59 3.57 -2.17
CA SER A 96 -3.74 2.48 -2.66
C SER A 96 -3.54 2.56 -4.18
N LEU A 97 -4.62 2.87 -4.92
CA LEU A 97 -4.59 3.05 -6.37
C LEU A 97 -3.82 4.30 -6.79
N GLU A 98 -4.03 5.43 -6.11
CA GLU A 98 -3.30 6.69 -6.38
C GLU A 98 -1.77 6.51 -6.24
N TYR A 99 -1.33 5.82 -5.19
CA TYR A 99 0.09 5.49 -5.01
C TYR A 99 0.59 4.48 -6.05
N ALA A 100 -0.24 3.51 -6.46
CA ALA A 100 0.12 2.59 -7.52
C ALA A 100 0.27 3.31 -8.88
N GLU A 101 -0.64 4.20 -9.23
CA GLU A 101 -0.59 4.98 -10.47
C GLU A 101 0.67 5.85 -10.54
N SER A 102 1.11 6.42 -9.42
CA SER A 102 2.32 7.25 -9.38
C SER A 102 3.63 6.45 -9.36
N ILE A 103 3.70 5.30 -8.69
CA ILE A 103 4.95 4.56 -8.47
C ILE A 103 5.22 3.52 -9.56
N VAL A 104 4.17 2.86 -10.06
CA VAL A 104 4.32 1.69 -10.92
C VAL A 104 4.92 2.00 -12.29
N PRO A 105 4.55 3.10 -12.98
CA PRO A 105 5.19 3.47 -14.24
C PRO A 105 6.70 3.64 -14.08
N GLU A 106 7.13 4.27 -12.98
CA GLU A 106 8.54 4.48 -12.67
C GLU A 106 9.27 3.18 -12.37
N ILE A 107 8.66 2.28 -11.57
CA ILE A 107 9.21 0.94 -11.30
C ILE A 107 9.38 0.14 -12.60
N ARG A 108 8.40 0.18 -13.51
CA ARG A 108 8.49 -0.49 -14.82
C ARG A 108 9.64 0.05 -15.68
N GLY A 109 10.05 1.30 -15.49
CA GLY A 109 11.20 1.90 -16.16
C GLY A 109 12.55 1.39 -15.66
N ILE A 110 12.62 0.84 -14.44
CA ILE A 110 13.89 0.44 -13.80
C ILE A 110 13.99 -1.05 -13.44
N ILE A 111 12.87 -1.76 -13.37
CA ILE A 111 12.78 -3.20 -13.08
C ILE A 111 11.89 -3.86 -14.15
N PRO A 112 12.36 -4.94 -14.82
CA PRO A 112 11.56 -5.65 -15.80
C PRO A 112 10.25 -6.21 -15.19
N PRO A 113 9.09 -6.06 -15.85
CA PRO A 113 7.81 -6.60 -15.35
C PRO A 113 7.83 -8.12 -15.09
N SER A 114 8.70 -8.88 -15.75
CA SER A 114 8.85 -10.33 -15.53
C SER A 114 9.53 -10.70 -14.21
N LYS A 115 9.94 -9.72 -13.39
CA LYS A 115 10.62 -9.94 -12.11
C LYS A 115 9.70 -9.82 -10.90
N TYR A 116 8.49 -9.27 -11.08
CA TYR A 116 7.59 -9.07 -9.96
C TYR A 116 6.13 -9.13 -10.37
N ASP A 117 5.30 -9.58 -9.44
CA ASP A 117 3.86 -9.34 -9.49
C ASP A 117 3.51 -8.05 -8.75
N LEU A 118 2.46 -7.37 -9.21
CA LEU A 118 1.93 -6.20 -8.53
C LEU A 118 0.56 -6.51 -7.93
N GLU A 119 0.45 -6.27 -6.62
CA GLU A 119 -0.73 -6.60 -5.83
C GLU A 119 -1.22 -5.38 -5.05
N ILE A 120 -2.51 -5.07 -5.16
CA ILE A 120 -3.17 -4.10 -4.28
C ILE A 120 -3.89 -4.88 -3.19
N HIS A 121 -3.46 -4.65 -1.95
CA HIS A 121 -4.01 -5.28 -0.77
C HIS A 121 -5.14 -4.43 -0.20
N ILE A 122 -6.31 -5.05 0.00
CA ILE A 122 -7.51 -4.40 0.52
C ILE A 122 -7.97 -5.12 1.78
N ASP A 123 -8.25 -4.39 2.86
CA ASP A 123 -8.66 -4.97 4.15
C ASP A 123 -10.15 -5.35 4.21
N VAL A 124 -10.60 -6.14 3.25
CA VAL A 124 -11.95 -6.71 3.21
C VAL A 124 -11.88 -8.23 3.25
N GLY A 125 -12.91 -8.88 3.78
CA GLY A 125 -12.92 -10.34 3.91
C GLY A 125 -14.31 -10.94 3.72
N PRO A 126 -14.39 -12.24 3.38
CA PRO A 126 -15.65 -12.92 3.06
C PRO A 126 -16.61 -13.06 4.26
N PHE A 127 -16.14 -12.74 5.46
CA PHE A 127 -16.90 -12.81 6.70
C PHE A 127 -17.02 -11.41 7.33
N GLY A 128 -18.17 -11.13 7.94
CA GLY A 128 -18.40 -9.89 8.69
C GLY A 128 -18.89 -8.70 7.85
N LYS A 129 -18.70 -7.50 8.40
CA LYS A 129 -19.33 -6.24 7.92
C LYS A 129 -18.82 -5.78 6.55
N THR A 130 -17.66 -6.26 6.11
CA THR A 130 -17.00 -5.84 4.86
C THR A 130 -17.31 -6.75 3.67
N ARG A 131 -17.97 -7.89 3.89
CA ARG A 131 -18.28 -8.87 2.83
C ARG A 131 -18.98 -8.27 1.62
N ASN A 132 -19.97 -7.42 1.86
CA ASN A 132 -20.78 -6.83 0.80
C ASN A 132 -20.00 -5.79 -0.04
N MET A 133 -18.81 -5.37 0.42
CA MET A 133 -17.96 -4.41 -0.28
C MET A 133 -16.95 -5.07 -1.20
N ILE A 134 -16.65 -6.38 -1.03
CA ILE A 134 -15.60 -7.10 -1.76
C ILE A 134 -15.72 -6.89 -3.26
N ARG A 135 -16.92 -7.13 -3.83
CA ARG A 135 -17.13 -7.02 -5.28
C ARG A 135 -16.80 -5.62 -5.78
N GLU A 136 -17.16 -4.59 -5.03
CA GLU A 136 -16.99 -3.19 -5.43
C GLU A 136 -15.51 -2.80 -5.41
N VAL A 137 -14.81 -3.06 -4.30
CA VAL A 137 -13.39 -2.70 -4.16
C VAL A 137 -12.48 -3.53 -5.05
N VAL A 138 -12.78 -4.82 -5.24
CA VAL A 138 -12.08 -5.66 -6.22
C VAL A 138 -12.33 -5.15 -7.63
N GLY A 139 -13.56 -4.73 -7.94
CA GLY A 139 -13.90 -4.10 -9.23
C GLY A 139 -13.10 -2.82 -9.48
N MET A 140 -12.95 -1.96 -8.47
CA MET A 140 -12.13 -0.75 -8.57
C MET A 140 -10.67 -1.08 -8.90
N VAL A 141 -10.07 -2.05 -8.20
CA VAL A 141 -8.68 -2.41 -8.41
C VAL A 141 -8.44 -3.07 -9.76
N THR A 142 -9.28 -4.05 -10.11
CA THR A 142 -9.16 -4.77 -11.39
C THR A 142 -9.49 -3.88 -12.59
N GLY A 143 -10.40 -2.92 -12.44
CA GLY A 143 -10.70 -1.90 -13.45
C GLY A 143 -9.51 -0.99 -13.77
N ASN A 144 -8.55 -0.84 -12.84
CA ASN A 144 -7.29 -0.12 -13.05
C ASN A 144 -6.14 -1.03 -13.53
N GLY A 145 -6.43 -2.30 -13.86
CA GLY A 145 -5.44 -3.23 -14.40
C GLY A 145 -4.49 -3.82 -13.34
N TYR A 146 -4.84 -3.74 -12.05
CA TYR A 146 -4.07 -4.32 -10.96
C TYR A 146 -4.72 -5.59 -10.40
N VAL A 147 -3.91 -6.42 -9.73
CA VAL A 147 -4.41 -7.62 -9.04
C VAL A 147 -4.87 -7.25 -7.63
N ALA A 148 -6.14 -7.46 -7.33
CA ALA A 148 -6.67 -7.28 -5.98
C ALA A 148 -6.38 -8.51 -5.10
N LYS A 149 -5.88 -8.27 -3.89
CA LYS A 149 -5.78 -9.27 -2.81
C LYS A 149 -6.61 -8.81 -1.63
N THR A 150 -7.50 -9.68 -1.15
CA THR A 150 -8.36 -9.46 0.03
C THR A 150 -7.94 -10.40 1.16
N LYS A 151 -8.55 -10.32 2.34
CA LYS A 151 -8.28 -11.29 3.42
C LYS A 151 -8.70 -12.70 2.99
N PRO A 152 -7.91 -13.75 3.30
CA PRO A 152 -6.67 -13.73 4.11
C PRO A 152 -5.37 -13.38 3.36
N GLU A 153 -5.39 -13.24 2.04
CA GLU A 153 -4.20 -13.02 1.22
C GLU A 153 -3.59 -11.61 1.38
N SER A 154 -4.36 -10.62 1.83
CA SER A 154 -3.92 -9.22 1.97
C SER A 154 -3.00 -8.93 3.18
N TRP A 155 -2.52 -9.94 3.89
CA TRP A 155 -1.79 -9.80 5.16
C TRP A 155 -0.52 -8.93 5.11
N GLY A 156 0.18 -8.87 3.97
CA GLY A 156 1.44 -8.14 3.82
C GLY A 156 1.32 -6.64 4.12
N ALA A 157 0.48 -5.93 3.35
CA ALA A 157 0.22 -4.51 3.55
C ALA A 157 -0.43 -4.21 4.90
N SER A 158 -1.47 -4.96 5.29
CA SER A 158 -2.16 -4.76 6.56
C SER A 158 -1.20 -4.86 7.75
N SER A 159 -0.31 -5.86 7.77
CA SER A 159 0.67 -6.02 8.87
C SER A 159 1.67 -4.86 8.98
N VAL A 160 2.03 -4.24 7.86
CA VAL A 160 2.93 -3.07 7.86
C VAL A 160 2.17 -1.82 8.28
N ALA A 161 0.98 -1.59 7.72
CA ALA A 161 0.20 -0.40 8.02
C ALA A 161 -0.24 -0.39 9.50
N ASP A 162 -0.68 -1.53 10.05
CA ASP A 162 -1.06 -1.69 11.46
C ASP A 162 0.06 -1.27 12.43
N LYS A 163 1.34 -1.48 12.07
CA LYS A 163 2.49 -1.10 12.93
C LYS A 163 2.74 0.40 12.98
N HIS A 164 2.26 1.14 11.99
CA HIS A 164 2.57 2.55 11.79
C HIS A 164 1.35 3.45 11.87
N THR A 165 0.18 2.88 12.15
CA THR A 165 -1.09 3.59 12.29
C THR A 165 -1.31 4.01 13.74
#